data_AF-A0A3L6PXV7-F1
#
_entry.id   AF-A0A3L6PXV7-F1
#
_cell.length_a   1.000
_cell.length_b   1.000
_cell.length_c   1.000
_cell.angle_alpha   90.00
_cell.angle_beta   90.00
_cell.angle_gamma   90.00
#
_symmetry.space_group_name_H-M   'P 1'
#
loop_
_entity.id
_entity.type
_entity.pdbx_description
1 polymer ?
#
loop_
_entity_poly.entity_id
_entity_poly.type
_entity_poly.pdbx_seq_one_letter_code
_entity_poly.pdbx_strand_id
1 'polypeptide(L)'
;MEQISWGSSWSQFGRRQCPNDDVHGGLQSGAWLFVGAIVAITYMTLLYGTYVPDWEYQTSGPGSAEKSFLVKCGVRGDTSPGCNAVGMIDRKILGFQHLYGRPVYARSKQCSINSPQNGPLPPDAPSWCQAPFDPEGLLSSVMAIVTCLIGLQYGHVIVHFQKHKDRIMNWLIPSFSMLALAFAMDFFGMHMNKPLYTLSYTLATAGAAGLLFAGIYTLVDLYGYRRPTVAMEWMGMHALMIYVLIACNILPIFIHGFYWKEPKNNLLKFIGIGA
;
A
#
# COMPACT_ATOMS: atom_id res chain seq x y z
N MET A 1 22.87 6.05 -38.21
CA MET A 1 22.61 6.69 -36.92
C MET A 1 21.20 6.30 -36.52
N GLU A 2 21.10 5.20 -35.77
CA GLU A 2 19.85 4.50 -35.43
C GLU A 2 18.88 5.41 -34.67
N GLN A 3 17.70 5.63 -35.25
CA GLN A 3 16.54 6.02 -34.47
C GLN A 3 16.04 4.79 -33.72
N ILE A 4 16.10 4.84 -32.39
CA ILE A 4 15.55 3.78 -31.56
C ILE A 4 14.02 3.88 -31.63
N SER A 5 13.45 3.01 -32.47
CA SER A 5 12.02 2.85 -32.72
C SER A 5 11.33 2.19 -31.52
N TRP A 6 10.96 2.99 -30.51
CA TRP A 6 10.17 2.54 -29.35
C TRP A 6 8.65 2.66 -29.56
N GLY A 7 8.20 3.29 -30.65
CA GLY A 7 6.77 3.45 -30.95
C GLY A 7 6.05 2.14 -31.31
N SER A 8 6.78 1.06 -31.56
CA SER A 8 6.23 -0.22 -32.01
C SER A 8 5.72 -1.10 -30.86
N SER A 9 6.37 -1.12 -29.70
CA SER A 9 6.08 -2.12 -28.64
C SER A 9 4.69 -1.92 -28.00
N TRP A 10 4.35 -0.69 -27.62
CA TRP A 10 3.02 -0.36 -27.09
C TRP A 10 1.91 -0.43 -28.16
N SER A 11 2.22 -0.08 -29.41
CA SER A 11 1.27 -0.16 -30.53
C SER A 11 0.98 -1.58 -31.01
N GLN A 12 1.85 -2.55 -30.68
CA GLN A 12 1.65 -3.96 -31.02
C GLN A 12 0.89 -4.71 -29.92
N PHE A 13 0.98 -4.28 -28.66
CA PHE A 13 0.14 -4.84 -27.59
C PHE A 13 -1.35 -4.54 -27.81
N GLY A 14 -1.69 -3.34 -28.29
CA GLY A 14 -3.06 -2.96 -28.66
C GLY A 14 -3.57 -3.51 -30.00
N ARG A 15 -2.73 -4.19 -30.80
CA ARG A 15 -3.08 -4.70 -32.15
C ARG A 15 -3.21 -6.21 -32.25
N ARG A 16 -3.09 -6.96 -31.15
CA ARG A 16 -3.54 -8.35 -31.14
C ARG A 16 -5.06 -8.33 -31.08
N GLN A 17 -5.68 -8.56 -32.23
CA GLN A 17 -7.09 -8.92 -32.32
C GLN A 17 -7.28 -10.20 -31.49
N CYS A 18 -7.83 -10.09 -30.27
CA CYS A 18 -8.39 -11.26 -29.63
C CYS A 18 -9.61 -11.68 -30.46
N PRO A 19 -9.80 -12.97 -30.74
CA PRO A 19 -11.07 -13.47 -31.25
C PRO A 19 -12.19 -12.99 -30.31
N ASN A 20 -13.41 -12.82 -30.84
CA ASN A 20 -14.61 -12.46 -30.07
C ASN A 20 -14.97 -13.58 -29.07
N ASP A 21 -14.19 -13.70 -28.00
CA ASP A 21 -14.42 -14.57 -26.85
C ASP A 21 -15.03 -13.75 -25.70
N ASP A 22 -15.86 -12.74 -26.02
CA ASP A 22 -16.47 -11.81 -25.05
C ASP A 22 -17.26 -12.54 -23.96
N VAL A 23 -17.84 -13.71 -24.28
CA VAL A 23 -18.59 -14.54 -23.33
C VAL A 23 -17.66 -15.24 -22.32
N HIS A 24 -16.50 -15.72 -22.75
CA HIS A 24 -15.53 -16.36 -21.84
C HIS A 24 -14.74 -15.31 -21.04
N GLY A 25 -14.36 -14.19 -21.65
CA GLY A 25 -13.70 -13.08 -20.96
C GLY A 25 -14.60 -12.42 -19.90
N GLY A 26 -15.89 -12.23 -20.21
CA GLY A 26 -16.87 -11.69 -19.26
C GLY A 26 -17.12 -12.61 -18.06
N LEU A 27 -17.29 -13.92 -18.30
CA LEU A 27 -17.50 -14.92 -17.26
C LEU A 27 -16.27 -15.06 -16.34
N GLN A 28 -15.07 -15.00 -16.90
CA GLN A 28 -13.82 -15.09 -16.13
C GLN A 28 -13.58 -13.81 -15.31
N SER A 29 -13.85 -12.61 -15.85
CA SER A 29 -13.75 -11.36 -15.08
C SER A 29 -14.74 -11.29 -13.90
N GLY A 30 -15.97 -11.79 -14.10
CA GLY A 30 -16.97 -11.89 -13.03
C GLY A 30 -16.55 -12.84 -11.91
N ALA A 31 -15.90 -13.96 -12.26
CA ALA A 31 -15.39 -14.92 -11.29
C ALA A 31 -14.30 -14.33 -10.38
N TRP A 32 -13.34 -13.56 -10.93
CA TRP A 32 -12.29 -12.92 -10.14
C TRP A 32 -12.83 -11.88 -9.15
N LEU A 33 -13.81 -11.08 -9.60
CA LEU A 33 -14.48 -10.10 -8.74
C LEU A 33 -15.28 -10.79 -7.62
N PHE A 34 -15.95 -11.90 -7.94
CA PHE A 34 -16.67 -12.68 -6.95
C PHE A 34 -15.75 -13.30 -5.90
N VAL A 35 -14.62 -13.89 -6.32
CA VAL A 35 -13.59 -14.40 -5.40
C VAL A 35 -13.03 -13.28 -4.53
N GLY A 36 -12.69 -12.14 -5.11
CA GLY A 36 -12.21 -10.97 -4.37
C GLY A 36 -13.23 -10.48 -3.34
N ALA A 37 -14.52 -10.46 -3.69
CA ALA A 37 -15.59 -10.08 -2.78
C ALA A 37 -15.75 -11.08 -1.61
N ILE A 38 -15.71 -12.39 -1.88
CA ILE A 38 -15.74 -13.41 -0.82
C ILE A 38 -14.57 -13.21 0.14
N VAL A 39 -13.36 -13.04 -0.39
CA VAL A 39 -12.14 -12.85 0.42
C VAL A 39 -12.22 -11.57 1.25
N ALA A 40 -12.74 -10.47 0.68
CA ALA A 40 -12.96 -9.24 1.42
C ALA A 40 -14.00 -9.42 2.54
N ILE A 41 -15.12 -10.11 2.26
CA ILE A 41 -16.16 -10.38 3.26
C ILE A 41 -15.64 -11.26 4.40
N THR A 42 -14.87 -12.31 4.10
CA THR A 42 -14.26 -13.16 5.12
C THR A 42 -13.26 -12.37 5.96
N TYR A 43 -12.43 -11.53 5.34
CA TYR A 43 -11.54 -10.61 6.07
C TYR A 43 -12.32 -9.69 7.01
N MET A 44 -13.40 -9.05 6.54
CA MET A 44 -14.21 -8.15 7.37
C MET A 44 -14.88 -8.88 8.52
N THR A 45 -15.36 -10.10 8.27
CA THR A 45 -15.96 -10.96 9.30
C THR A 45 -14.92 -11.32 10.36
N LEU A 46 -13.68 -11.63 9.98
CA LEU A 46 -12.60 -11.90 10.93
C LEU A 46 -12.20 -10.63 11.70
N LEU A 47 -12.05 -9.50 11.01
CA LEU A 47 -11.60 -8.24 11.61
C LEU A 47 -12.58 -7.73 12.67
N TYR A 48 -13.88 -7.77 12.39
CA TYR A 48 -14.91 -7.23 13.29
C TYR A 48 -15.59 -8.29 14.19
N GLY A 49 -15.61 -9.56 13.77
CA GLY A 49 -16.30 -10.63 14.49
C GLY A 49 -15.45 -11.32 15.55
N THR A 50 -14.11 -11.28 15.44
CA THR A 50 -13.24 -11.95 16.42
C THR A 50 -13.12 -11.14 17.71
N TYR A 51 -13.07 -11.87 18.83
CA TYR A 51 -12.87 -11.30 20.15
C TYR A 51 -11.40 -11.26 20.51
N VAL A 52 -10.92 -10.08 20.90
CA VAL A 52 -9.53 -9.86 21.29
C VAL A 52 -9.43 -9.82 22.81
N PRO A 53 -8.87 -10.89 23.43
CA PRO A 53 -8.66 -10.92 24.87
C PRO A 53 -7.49 -10.01 25.28
N ASP A 54 -7.39 -9.76 26.58
CA ASP A 54 -6.21 -9.14 27.18
C ASP A 54 -4.98 -10.03 26.94
N TRP A 55 -3.84 -9.41 26.71
CA TRP A 55 -2.61 -10.12 26.38
C TRP A 55 -1.39 -9.40 26.96
N GLU A 56 -0.33 -10.16 27.20
CA GLU A 56 0.93 -9.64 27.72
C GLU A 56 2.08 -9.95 26.76
N TYR A 57 3.11 -9.12 26.80
CA TYR A 57 4.33 -9.36 26.07
C TYR A 57 5.54 -8.88 26.86
N GLN A 58 6.68 -9.49 26.54
CA GLN A 58 7.97 -9.15 27.13
C GLN A 58 8.83 -8.45 26.10
N THR A 59 9.52 -7.39 26.53
CA THR A 59 10.56 -6.75 25.74
C THR A 59 11.88 -6.80 26.48
N SER A 60 12.91 -7.24 25.74
CA SER A 60 14.30 -7.25 26.19
C SER A 60 15.00 -6.01 25.66
N GLY A 61 15.26 -5.03 26.53
CA GLY A 61 16.12 -3.89 26.20
C GLY A 61 17.60 -4.26 26.37
N PRO A 62 18.53 -3.71 25.56
CA PRO A 62 19.96 -3.96 25.75
C PRO A 62 20.40 -3.45 27.13
N GLY A 63 20.74 -4.38 28.03
CA GLY A 63 21.22 -4.08 29.39
C GLY A 63 20.16 -3.80 30.45
N SER A 64 18.86 -3.98 30.16
CA SER A 64 17.78 -3.79 31.14
C SER A 64 17.05 -5.10 31.44
N ALA A 65 16.59 -5.28 32.68
CA ALA A 65 15.73 -6.37 33.09
C ALA A 65 14.52 -6.52 32.14
N GLU A 66 14.10 -7.76 31.91
CA GLU A 66 12.96 -8.11 31.08
C GLU A 66 11.70 -7.39 31.60
N LYS A 67 11.11 -6.52 30.77
CA LYS A 67 9.90 -5.77 31.14
C LYS A 67 8.69 -6.45 30.52
N SER A 68 7.77 -6.89 31.38
CA SER A 68 6.46 -7.36 30.97
C SER A 68 5.48 -6.19 30.88
N PHE A 69 4.74 -6.13 29.78
CA PHE A 69 3.69 -5.15 29.55
C PHE A 69 2.36 -5.87 29.36
N LEU A 70 1.35 -5.47 30.13
CA LEU A 70 -0.01 -5.95 30.00
C LEU A 70 -0.82 -4.96 29.14
N VAL A 71 -1.50 -5.47 28.11
CA VAL A 71 -2.38 -4.70 27.23
C VAL A 71 -3.81 -5.16 27.46
N LYS A 72 -4.65 -4.26 27.97
CA LYS A 72 -6.07 -4.49 28.21
C LYS A 72 -6.86 -4.14 26.96
N CYS A 73 -7.59 -5.11 26.43
CA CYS A 73 -8.41 -5.01 25.24
C CYS A 73 -9.84 -5.41 25.58
N GLY A 74 -10.12 -6.70 25.75
CA GLY A 74 -11.44 -7.22 26.09
C GLY A 74 -12.57 -6.81 25.12
N VAL A 75 -12.27 -6.50 23.86
CA VAL A 75 -13.18 -5.87 22.88
C VAL A 75 -13.32 -6.68 21.59
N ARG A 76 -14.33 -6.33 20.77
CA ARG A 76 -14.52 -6.83 19.39
C ARG A 76 -14.51 -5.65 18.42
N GLY A 77 -13.94 -5.86 17.24
CA GLY A 77 -13.98 -4.87 16.14
C GLY A 77 -13.22 -3.57 16.41
N ASP A 78 -12.37 -3.54 17.43
CA ASP A 78 -11.45 -2.42 17.63
C ASP A 78 -10.32 -2.48 16.60
N THR A 79 -10.04 -1.35 15.94
CA THR A 79 -8.97 -1.21 14.95
C THR A 79 -7.74 -0.52 15.52
N SER A 80 -7.73 -0.27 16.84
CA SER A 80 -6.60 0.33 17.55
C SER A 80 -5.35 -0.56 17.48
N PRO A 81 -4.15 0.03 17.53
CA PRO A 81 -2.88 -0.70 17.35
C PRO A 81 -2.67 -1.88 18.31
N GLY A 82 -3.13 -1.78 19.56
CA GLY A 82 -2.92 -2.82 20.58
C GLY A 82 -3.99 -3.93 20.60
N CYS A 83 -5.19 -3.63 20.13
CA CYS A 83 -6.40 -4.44 20.38
C CYS A 83 -7.11 -4.91 19.11
N ASN A 84 -6.45 -4.80 17.96
CA ASN A 84 -7.01 -5.28 16.70
C ASN A 84 -6.90 -6.81 16.54
N ALA A 85 -7.87 -7.35 15.80
CA ALA A 85 -7.98 -8.76 15.47
C ALA A 85 -6.80 -9.28 14.62
N VAL A 86 -6.31 -8.47 13.67
CA VAL A 86 -5.20 -8.84 12.77
C VAL A 86 -3.96 -9.20 13.58
N GLY A 87 -3.53 -8.30 14.47
CA GLY A 87 -2.38 -8.51 15.34
C GLY A 87 -2.60 -9.66 16.34
N MET A 88 -3.84 -9.89 16.82
CA MET A 88 -4.15 -11.08 17.63
C MET A 88 -3.88 -12.37 16.85
N ILE A 89 -4.36 -12.46 15.62
CA ILE A 89 -4.21 -13.65 14.78
C ILE A 89 -2.73 -13.86 14.44
N ASP A 90 -2.01 -12.80 14.05
CA ASP A 90 -0.58 -12.88 13.73
C ASP A 90 0.24 -13.33 14.93
N ARG A 91 -0.01 -12.79 16.14
CA ARG A 91 0.66 -13.26 17.37
C ARG A 91 0.39 -14.72 17.69
N LYS A 92 -0.83 -15.20 17.43
CA LYS A 92 -1.22 -16.58 17.75
C LYS A 92 -0.65 -17.60 16.74
N ILE A 93 -0.59 -17.24 15.46
CA ILE A 93 -0.17 -18.13 14.39
C ILE A 93 1.35 -18.04 14.15
N LEU A 94 1.89 -16.83 14.01
CA LEU A 94 3.30 -16.60 13.68
C LEU A 94 4.19 -16.57 14.94
N GLY A 95 3.61 -16.19 16.08
CA GLY A 95 4.33 -16.07 17.35
C GLY A 95 5.14 -14.78 17.46
N PHE A 96 5.37 -14.31 18.69
CA PHE A 96 6.03 -13.02 18.98
C PHE A 96 7.42 -12.84 18.34
N GLN A 97 8.14 -13.93 18.07
CA GLN A 97 9.47 -13.89 17.46
C GLN A 97 9.46 -13.47 15.99
N HIS A 98 8.36 -13.70 15.28
CA HIS A 98 8.22 -13.32 13.87
C HIS A 98 7.82 -11.85 13.70
N LEU A 99 7.12 -11.28 14.69
CA LEU A 99 6.60 -9.93 14.58
C LEU A 99 7.71 -8.88 14.70
N TYR A 100 7.57 -7.77 13.98
CA TYR A 100 8.53 -6.67 14.06
C TYR A 100 8.56 -6.05 15.46
N GLY A 101 9.71 -6.14 16.13
CA GLY A 101 9.93 -5.52 17.44
C GLY A 101 9.96 -3.98 17.42
N ARG A 102 10.02 -3.35 16.24
CA ARG A 102 9.88 -1.90 16.06
C ARG A 102 8.68 -1.61 15.16
N PRO A 103 7.46 -1.61 15.71
CA PRO A 103 6.24 -1.46 14.92
C PRO A 103 6.13 -0.06 14.30
N VAL A 104 5.39 0.06 13.21
CA VAL A 104 5.10 1.36 12.56
C VAL A 104 4.38 2.31 13.52
N TYR A 105 3.66 1.81 14.52
CA TYR A 105 2.98 2.63 15.51
C TYR A 105 3.92 3.32 16.51
N ALA A 106 5.18 2.88 16.62
CA ALA A 106 6.16 3.48 17.52
C ALA A 106 6.47 4.96 17.20
N ARG A 107 6.28 5.38 15.93
CA ARG A 107 6.44 6.79 15.51
C ARG A 107 5.18 7.64 15.66
N SER A 108 4.08 7.06 16.13
CA SER A 108 2.84 7.81 16.34
C SER A 108 3.01 8.85 17.46
N LYS A 109 2.19 9.90 17.44
CA LYS A 109 2.22 10.98 18.45
C LYS A 109 2.02 10.47 19.88
N GLN A 110 1.35 9.33 20.04
CA GLN A 110 1.11 8.70 21.34
C GLN A 110 2.33 7.94 21.87
N CYS A 111 3.25 7.54 20.98
CA CYS A 111 4.37 6.66 21.32
C CYS A 111 5.76 7.31 21.14
N SER A 112 5.85 8.46 20.47
CA SER A 112 7.11 9.18 20.24
C SER A 112 6.93 10.69 20.46
N ILE A 113 7.77 11.26 21.34
CA ILE A 113 7.86 12.72 21.54
C ILE A 113 8.30 13.44 20.24
N ASN A 114 9.11 12.78 19.41
CA ASN A 114 9.66 13.33 18.16
C ASN A 114 8.82 12.94 16.93
N SER A 115 7.53 12.62 17.09
CA SER A 115 6.67 12.23 15.96
C SER A 115 6.70 13.30 14.85
N PRO A 116 6.91 12.94 13.57
CA PRO A 116 6.77 11.60 12.96
C PRO A 116 8.04 10.73 12.97
N GLN A 117 9.14 11.19 13.58
CA GLN A 117 10.35 10.39 13.75
C GLN A 117 10.27 9.49 15.00
N ASN A 118 11.11 8.46 15.03
CA ASN A 118 11.29 7.66 16.25
C ASN A 118 11.95 8.54 17.33
N GLY A 119 11.47 8.39 18.55
CA GLY A 119 11.92 9.17 19.69
C GLY A 119 11.68 8.41 21.00
N PRO A 120 12.05 9.01 22.14
CA PRO A 120 11.76 8.44 23.45
C PRO A 120 10.24 8.39 23.69
N LEU A 121 9.81 7.42 24.51
CA LEU A 121 8.42 7.27 24.90
C LEU A 121 7.98 8.46 25.78
N PRO A 122 6.81 9.06 25.51
CA PRO A 122 6.15 9.97 26.44
C PRO A 122 5.92 9.32 27.82
N PRO A 123 5.89 10.11 28.91
CA PRO A 123 5.62 9.57 30.26
C PRO A 123 4.24 8.91 30.37
N ASP A 124 3.25 9.39 29.61
CA ASP A 124 1.88 8.86 29.58
C ASP A 124 1.62 7.89 28.41
N ALA A 125 2.68 7.25 27.88
CA ALA A 125 2.56 6.37 26.73
C ALA A 125 1.75 5.10 27.05
N PRO A 126 0.82 4.67 26.17
CA PRO A 126 0.07 3.45 26.38
C PRO A 126 0.96 2.20 26.28
N SER A 127 0.59 1.14 27.00
CA SER A 127 1.38 -0.10 27.11
C SER A 127 1.58 -0.85 25.79
N TRP A 128 0.77 -0.57 24.76
CA TRP A 128 0.91 -1.15 23.44
C TRP A 128 1.92 -0.43 22.53
N CYS A 129 2.52 0.70 22.95
CA CYS A 129 3.44 1.46 22.10
C CYS A 129 4.68 0.69 21.65
N GLN A 130 5.13 -0.29 22.45
CA GLN A 130 6.26 -1.18 22.15
C GLN A 130 5.81 -2.58 21.75
N ALA A 131 4.50 -2.78 21.52
CA ALA A 131 3.96 -4.05 21.10
C ALA A 131 4.53 -4.47 19.75
N PRO A 132 5.04 -5.71 19.60
CA PRO A 132 5.46 -6.18 18.29
C PRO A 132 4.23 -6.29 17.38
N PHE A 133 4.35 -5.81 16.15
CA PHE A 133 3.26 -5.77 15.17
C PHE A 133 3.80 -6.01 13.77
N ASP A 134 3.16 -6.87 13.00
CA ASP A 134 3.55 -7.16 11.62
C ASP A 134 2.55 -6.55 10.62
N PRO A 135 2.92 -5.46 9.91
CA PRO A 135 2.05 -4.88 8.88
C PRO A 135 1.90 -5.78 7.64
N GLU A 136 2.76 -6.78 7.48
CA GLU A 136 2.75 -7.75 6.38
C GLU A 136 2.28 -9.15 6.86
N GLY A 137 1.55 -9.19 7.98
CA GLY A 137 1.01 -10.41 8.56
C GLY A 137 -0.02 -11.12 7.66
N LEU A 138 -0.61 -12.19 8.19
CA LEU A 138 -1.41 -13.12 7.40
C LEU A 138 -2.64 -12.45 6.79
N LEU A 139 -3.42 -11.72 7.60
CA LEU A 139 -4.64 -11.06 7.14
C LEU A 139 -4.35 -9.84 6.24
N SER A 140 -3.26 -9.12 6.50
CA SER A 140 -2.82 -8.00 5.67
C SER A 140 -2.45 -8.48 4.26
N SER A 141 -1.72 -9.61 4.18
CA SER A 141 -1.37 -10.27 2.92
C SER A 141 -2.61 -10.70 2.11
N VAL A 142 -3.68 -11.16 2.77
CA VAL A 142 -4.95 -11.50 2.10
C VAL A 142 -5.57 -10.27 1.42
N MET A 143 -5.57 -9.11 2.09
CA MET A 143 -6.05 -7.85 1.51
C MET A 143 -5.14 -7.32 0.40
N ALA A 144 -3.84 -7.57 0.48
CA ALA A 144 -2.91 -7.28 -0.62
C ALA A 144 -3.27 -8.09 -1.88
N ILE A 145 -3.67 -9.36 -1.74
CA ILE A 145 -4.17 -10.18 -2.86
C ILE A 145 -5.43 -9.56 -3.48
N VAL A 146 -6.39 -9.12 -2.65
CA VAL A 146 -7.61 -8.45 -3.15
C VAL A 146 -7.26 -7.19 -3.95
N THR A 147 -6.31 -6.40 -3.47
CA THR A 147 -5.82 -5.20 -4.18
C THR A 147 -5.18 -5.57 -5.52
N CYS A 148 -4.41 -6.65 -5.57
CA CYS A 148 -3.81 -7.17 -6.79
C CYS A 148 -4.87 -7.63 -7.80
N LEU A 149 -5.91 -8.35 -7.36
CA LEU A 149 -7.03 -8.78 -8.20
C LEU A 149 -7.79 -7.58 -8.80
N ILE A 150 -7.99 -6.51 -8.02
CA ILE A 150 -8.57 -5.27 -8.52
C ILE A 150 -7.67 -4.67 -9.61
N GLY A 151 -6.36 -4.59 -9.39
CA GLY A 151 -5.40 -4.11 -10.39
C GLY A 151 -5.39 -4.94 -11.67
N LEU A 152 -5.49 -6.27 -11.54
CA LEU A 152 -5.62 -7.19 -12.68
C LEU A 152 -6.87 -6.87 -13.51
N GLN A 153 -7.98 -6.51 -12.87
CA GLN A 153 -9.20 -6.11 -13.57
C GLN A 153 -9.00 -4.84 -14.40
N TYR A 154 -8.30 -3.83 -13.87
CA TYR A 154 -7.94 -2.64 -14.66
C TYR A 154 -7.08 -3.02 -15.88
N GLY A 155 -6.12 -3.93 -15.71
CA GLY A 155 -5.29 -4.46 -16.79
C GLY A 155 -6.07 -5.26 -17.84
N HIS A 156 -7.03 -6.08 -17.41
CA HIS A 156 -7.89 -6.85 -18.31
C HIS A 156 -8.71 -5.94 -19.24
N VAL A 157 -9.20 -4.81 -18.73
CA VAL A 157 -9.94 -3.81 -19.53
C VAL A 157 -9.06 -3.22 -20.64
N ILE A 158 -7.75 -3.04 -20.44
CA ILE A 158 -6.82 -2.54 -21.47
C ILE A 158 -6.79 -3.49 -22.67
N VAL A 159 -6.71 -4.79 -22.41
CA VAL A 159 -6.54 -5.84 -23.44
C VAL A 159 -7.84 -6.08 -24.19
N HIS A 160 -8.96 -6.14 -23.48
CA HIS A 160 -10.23 -6.59 -24.04
C HIS A 160 -10.99 -5.49 -24.81
N PHE A 161 -11.02 -4.27 -24.28
CA PHE A 161 -11.72 -3.17 -24.95
C PHE A 161 -10.79 -2.50 -25.96
N GLN A 162 -11.23 -2.32 -27.21
CA GLN A 162 -10.42 -1.70 -28.26
C GLN A 162 -10.62 -0.17 -28.33
N LYS A 163 -11.82 0.33 -28.01
CA LYS A 163 -12.14 1.76 -28.12
C LYS A 163 -11.67 2.53 -26.88
N HIS A 164 -11.01 3.67 -27.09
CA HIS A 164 -10.52 4.53 -26.00
C HIS A 164 -11.63 4.99 -25.05
N LYS A 165 -12.80 5.36 -25.57
CA LYS A 165 -13.94 5.82 -24.75
C LYS A 165 -14.43 4.71 -23.82
N ASP A 166 -14.56 3.50 -24.33
CA ASP A 166 -15.06 2.35 -23.57
C ASP A 166 -14.07 1.95 -22.47
N ARG A 167 -12.75 1.99 -22.74
CA ARG A 167 -11.71 1.78 -21.72
C ARG A 167 -11.83 2.76 -20.57
N ILE A 168 -11.89 4.05 -20.90
CA ILE A 168 -11.94 5.12 -19.90
C ILE A 168 -13.22 5.02 -19.05
N MET A 169 -14.38 4.77 -19.66
CA MET A 169 -15.62 4.57 -18.91
C MET A 169 -15.54 3.36 -17.98
N ASN A 170 -14.99 2.23 -18.45
CA ASN A 170 -14.81 1.03 -17.65
C ASN A 170 -13.76 1.18 -16.54
N TRP A 171 -12.91 2.20 -16.54
CA TRP A 171 -12.05 2.52 -15.39
C TRP A 171 -12.67 3.56 -14.47
N LEU A 172 -13.24 4.64 -15.01
CA LEU A 172 -13.79 5.73 -14.21
C LEU A 172 -14.99 5.27 -13.39
N ILE A 173 -15.94 4.52 -13.98
CA ILE A 173 -17.14 4.06 -13.29
C ILE A 173 -16.79 3.24 -12.03
N PRO A 174 -15.98 2.15 -12.11
CA PRO A 174 -15.61 1.41 -10.91
C PRO A 174 -14.70 2.23 -9.98
N SER A 175 -13.79 3.07 -10.49
CA SER A 175 -12.93 3.89 -9.64
C SER A 175 -13.72 4.84 -8.74
N PHE A 176 -14.68 5.57 -9.32
CA PHE A 176 -15.57 6.45 -8.56
C PHE A 176 -16.46 5.67 -7.60
N SER A 177 -16.97 4.51 -8.02
CA SER A 177 -17.83 3.66 -7.19
C SER A 177 -17.06 3.13 -5.97
N MET A 178 -15.82 2.68 -6.16
CA MET A 178 -14.94 2.22 -5.08
C MET A 178 -14.58 3.36 -4.12
N LEU A 179 -14.27 4.54 -4.65
CA LEU A 179 -13.96 5.72 -3.83
C LEU A 179 -15.18 6.13 -2.98
N ALA A 180 -16.37 6.16 -3.57
CA ALA A 180 -17.62 6.46 -2.87
C ALA A 180 -17.91 5.42 -1.76
N LEU A 181 -17.74 4.13 -2.06
CA LEU A 181 -17.88 3.05 -1.08
C LEU A 181 -16.86 3.17 0.04
N ALA A 182 -15.61 3.54 -0.27
CA ALA A 182 -14.56 3.72 0.74
C ALA A 182 -14.90 4.83 1.75
N PHE A 183 -15.35 5.98 1.25
CA PHE A 183 -15.77 7.09 2.12
C PHE A 183 -17.06 6.78 2.89
N ALA A 184 -18.01 6.07 2.27
CA ALA A 184 -19.20 5.60 2.98
C ALA A 184 -18.82 4.66 4.14
N MET A 185 -17.91 3.71 3.91
CA MET A 185 -17.41 2.80 4.94
C MET A 185 -16.67 3.53 6.08
N ASP A 186 -15.85 4.51 5.73
CA ASP A 186 -15.16 5.37 6.71
C ASP A 186 -16.18 6.11 7.60
N PHE A 187 -17.24 6.64 7.00
CA PHE A 187 -18.34 7.30 7.71
C PHE A 187 -19.13 6.34 8.62
N PHE A 188 -19.32 5.08 8.22
CA PHE A 188 -19.96 4.04 9.05
C PHE A 188 -19.06 3.50 10.17
N GLY A 189 -17.87 4.08 10.39
CA GLY A 189 -16.99 3.77 11.51
C GLY A 189 -15.80 2.88 11.17
N MET A 190 -15.67 2.43 9.91
CA MET A 190 -14.54 1.61 9.45
C MET A 190 -13.41 2.50 8.97
N HIS A 191 -12.72 3.11 9.94
CA HIS A 191 -11.69 4.10 9.70
C HIS A 191 -10.56 3.58 8.82
N MET A 192 -10.04 4.44 7.93
CA MET A 192 -8.90 4.10 7.07
C MET A 192 -7.63 3.84 7.89
N ASN A 193 -7.17 2.60 7.92
CA ASN A 193 -5.98 2.20 8.67
C ASN A 193 -5.00 1.46 7.75
N LYS A 194 -3.88 2.13 7.45
CA LYS A 194 -2.87 1.63 6.50
C LYS A 194 -2.20 0.34 6.98
N PRO A 195 -1.65 0.24 8.21
CA PRO A 195 -1.01 -1.00 8.66
C PRO A 195 -1.93 -2.22 8.78
N LEU A 196 -3.25 -2.04 8.93
CA LEU A 196 -4.21 -3.16 8.95
C LEU A 196 -4.67 -3.56 7.55
N TYR A 197 -4.32 -2.76 6.52
CA TYR A 197 -4.89 -2.90 5.17
C TYR A 197 -6.42 -2.98 5.19
N THR A 198 -7.08 -2.05 5.90
CA THR A 198 -8.55 -2.08 6.02
C THR A 198 -9.21 -2.00 4.65
N LEU A 199 -10.40 -2.59 4.53
CA LEU A 199 -11.15 -2.59 3.26
C LEU A 199 -11.45 -1.16 2.77
N SER A 200 -11.80 -0.24 3.68
CA SER A 200 -12.01 1.19 3.34
C SER A 200 -10.75 1.82 2.75
N TYR A 201 -9.58 1.62 3.36
CA TYR A 201 -8.30 2.09 2.84
C TYR A 201 -7.95 1.44 1.48
N THR A 202 -8.18 0.14 1.33
CA THR A 202 -7.93 -0.60 0.08
C THR A 202 -8.79 -0.08 -1.06
N LEU A 203 -10.09 0.13 -0.82
CA LEU A 203 -11.00 0.68 -1.83
C LEU A 203 -10.66 2.13 -2.19
N ALA A 204 -10.30 2.96 -1.20
CA ALA A 204 -9.90 4.34 -1.43
C ALA A 204 -8.64 4.43 -2.30
N THR A 205 -7.61 3.67 -1.94
CA THR A 205 -6.33 3.67 -2.68
C THR A 205 -6.48 3.07 -4.07
N ALA A 206 -7.21 1.97 -4.22
CA ALA A 206 -7.48 1.37 -5.53
C ALA A 206 -8.33 2.27 -6.44
N GLY A 207 -9.35 2.93 -5.90
CA GLY A 207 -10.15 3.91 -6.63
C GLY A 207 -9.33 5.13 -7.07
N ALA A 208 -8.52 5.70 -6.16
CA ALA A 208 -7.62 6.80 -6.49
C ALA A 208 -6.57 6.41 -7.54
N ALA A 209 -5.98 5.21 -7.42
CA ALA A 209 -5.05 4.67 -8.40
C ALA A 209 -5.71 4.47 -9.77
N GLY A 210 -6.96 3.99 -9.81
CA GLY A 210 -7.73 3.82 -11.05
C GLY A 210 -8.05 5.15 -11.73
N LEU A 211 -8.43 6.20 -10.97
CA LEU A 211 -8.61 7.56 -11.51
C LEU A 211 -7.32 8.14 -12.06
N LEU A 212 -6.21 7.99 -11.32
CA LEU A 212 -4.88 8.44 -11.75
C LEU A 212 -4.44 7.69 -13.01
N PHE A 213 -4.69 6.38 -13.07
CA PHE A 213 -4.40 5.56 -14.24
C PHE A 213 -5.20 6.01 -15.47
N ALA A 214 -6.51 6.24 -15.33
CA ALA A 214 -7.34 6.77 -16.41
C ALA A 214 -6.91 8.17 -16.86
N GLY A 215 -6.47 9.01 -15.92
CA GLY A 215 -5.93 10.35 -16.20
C GLY A 215 -4.63 10.30 -17.01
N ILE A 216 -3.67 9.46 -16.59
CA ILE A 216 -2.41 9.25 -17.30
C ILE A 216 -2.67 8.69 -18.69
N TYR A 217 -3.53 7.68 -18.83
CA TYR A 217 -3.90 7.12 -20.13
C TYR A 217 -4.48 8.19 -21.07
N THR A 218 -5.38 9.03 -20.58
CA THR A 218 -5.95 10.14 -21.36
C THR A 218 -4.86 11.13 -21.78
N LEU A 219 -3.96 11.51 -20.88
CA LEU A 219 -2.87 12.45 -21.17
C LEU A 219 -1.88 11.93 -22.21
N VAL A 220 -1.54 10.64 -22.16
CA VAL A 220 -0.56 10.01 -23.05
C VAL A 220 -1.17 9.60 -24.38
N ASP A 221 -2.27 8.84 -24.34
CA ASP A 221 -2.83 8.17 -25.52
C ASP A 221 -3.83 9.04 -26.28
N LEU A 222 -4.56 9.95 -25.62
CA LEU A 222 -5.48 10.86 -26.31
C LEU A 222 -4.83 12.21 -26.63
N TYR A 223 -4.11 12.81 -25.68
CA TYR A 223 -3.48 14.12 -25.89
C TYR A 223 -2.05 14.05 -26.44
N GLY A 224 -1.44 12.87 -26.52
CA GLY A 224 -0.12 12.68 -27.13
C GLY A 224 1.06 13.27 -26.36
N TYR A 225 0.89 13.54 -25.05
CA TYR A 225 1.89 14.25 -24.25
C TYR A 225 3.02 13.31 -23.77
N ARG A 226 3.93 12.92 -24.68
CA ARG A 226 4.93 11.86 -24.42
C ARG A 226 6.20 12.29 -23.69
N ARG A 227 6.51 13.59 -23.61
CA ARG A 227 7.79 14.07 -23.05
C ARG A 227 7.98 13.76 -21.56
N PRO A 228 7.02 14.05 -20.65
CA PRO A 228 7.19 13.72 -19.23
C PRO A 228 7.06 12.22 -18.94
N THR A 229 6.43 11.45 -19.84
CA THR A 229 6.14 10.04 -19.60
C THR A 229 7.34 9.14 -19.79
N VAL A 230 8.35 9.56 -20.56
CA VAL A 230 9.63 8.84 -20.68
C VAL A 230 10.32 8.73 -19.32
N ALA A 231 10.31 9.80 -18.51
CA ALA A 231 10.87 9.76 -17.17
C ALA A 231 10.08 8.83 -16.24
N MET A 232 8.74 8.87 -16.31
CA MET A 232 7.87 7.99 -15.53
C MET A 232 8.01 6.51 -15.93
N GLU A 233 8.13 6.23 -17.22
CA GLU A 233 8.37 4.88 -17.75
C GLU A 233 9.70 4.33 -17.26
N TRP A 234 10.77 5.13 -17.34
CA TRP A 234 12.09 4.74 -16.83
C TRP A 234 12.06 4.45 -15.33
N MET A 235 11.44 5.32 -14.53
CA MET A 235 11.25 5.09 -13.10
C MET A 235 10.44 3.82 -12.82
N GLY A 236 9.40 3.55 -13.61
CA GLY A 236 8.56 2.36 -13.49
C GLY A 236 9.30 1.05 -13.79
N MET A 237 10.08 1.00 -14.88
CA MET A 237 10.86 -0.20 -15.25
C MET A 237 11.95 -0.53 -14.23
N HIS A 238 12.50 0.47 -13.54
CA HIS A 238 13.57 0.31 -12.55
C HIS A 238 13.08 0.44 -11.10
N ALA A 239 11.78 0.34 -10.84
CA ALA A 239 11.20 0.60 -9.51
C ALA A 239 11.82 -0.27 -8.39
N LEU A 240 12.03 -1.58 -8.63
CA LEU A 240 12.64 -2.49 -7.65
C LEU A 240 14.09 -2.10 -7.32
N MET A 241 14.88 -1.77 -8.34
CA MET A 241 16.27 -1.34 -8.14
C MET A 241 16.34 -0.04 -7.34
N ILE A 242 15.49 0.94 -7.69
CA ILE A 242 15.39 2.21 -6.98
C ILE A 242 14.98 1.97 -5.52
N TYR A 243 14.00 1.11 -5.27
CA TYR A 243 13.57 0.73 -3.92
C TYR A 243 14.72 0.16 -3.08
N VAL A 244 15.47 -0.80 -3.62
CA VAL A 244 16.62 -1.40 -2.92
C VAL A 244 17.71 -0.36 -2.63
N LEU A 245 18.03 0.51 -3.60
CA LEU A 245 19.03 1.56 -3.42
C LEU A 245 18.65 2.56 -2.32
N ILE A 246 17.37 2.89 -2.19
CA ILE A 246 16.86 3.76 -1.12
C ILE A 246 16.85 3.02 0.22
N ALA A 247 16.32 1.79 0.26
CA ALA A 247 16.19 0.99 1.49
C ALA A 247 17.55 0.66 2.12
N CYS A 248 18.58 0.40 1.30
CA CYS A 248 19.95 0.18 1.76
C CYS A 248 20.70 1.49 2.08
N ASN A 249 20.04 2.64 2.05
CA ASN A 249 20.63 3.98 2.22
C ASN A 249 21.75 4.33 1.22
N ILE A 250 21.97 3.54 0.17
CA ILE A 250 23.03 3.78 -0.83
C ILE A 250 22.78 5.10 -1.54
N LEU A 251 21.54 5.34 -1.96
CA LEU A 251 21.16 6.55 -2.68
C LEU A 251 21.24 7.82 -1.78
N PRO A 252 20.68 7.83 -0.55
CA PRO A 252 20.90 8.92 0.40
C PRO A 252 22.38 9.20 0.68
N ILE A 253 23.19 8.15 0.92
CA ILE A 253 24.63 8.29 1.17
C ILE A 253 25.33 8.87 -0.06
N PHE A 254 24.95 8.48 -1.28
CA PHE A 254 25.52 9.05 -2.49
C PHE A 254 25.19 10.54 -2.66
N ILE A 255 23.93 10.93 -2.42
CA ILE A 255 23.48 12.33 -2.54
C ILE A 255 24.13 13.22 -1.46
N HIS A 256 24.23 12.73 -0.22
CA HIS A 256 24.84 13.47 0.89
C HIS A 256 26.37 13.38 0.90
N GLY A 257 26.94 12.29 0.40
CA GLY A 257 28.37 12.03 0.38
C GLY A 257 29.10 12.80 -0.72
N PHE A 258 28.41 13.23 -1.77
CA PHE A 258 28.96 14.16 -2.75
C PHE A 258 28.83 15.61 -2.23
N TYR A 259 29.79 16.03 -1.42
CA TYR A 259 29.92 17.41 -0.93
C TYR A 259 31.18 18.07 -1.50
N TRP A 260 31.08 19.34 -1.85
CA TRP A 260 32.22 20.08 -2.38
C TRP A 260 32.91 20.88 -1.27
N LYS A 261 34.12 20.46 -0.90
CA LYS A 261 35.02 21.00 0.13
C LYS A 261 34.50 20.96 1.57
N GLU A 262 33.24 21.31 1.82
CA GLU A 262 32.64 21.33 3.16
C GLU A 262 31.36 20.49 3.21
N PRO A 263 31.10 19.75 4.31
CA PRO A 263 29.91 18.90 4.47
C PRO A 263 28.59 19.69 4.59
N LYS A 264 28.66 21.03 4.54
CA LYS A 264 27.50 21.93 4.45
C LYS A 264 27.08 22.23 3.00
N ASN A 265 27.92 21.91 2.02
CA ASN A 265 27.70 22.16 0.60
C ASN A 265 27.41 20.84 -0.12
N ASN A 266 26.31 20.20 0.28
CA ASN A 266 25.85 18.94 -0.29
C ASN A 266 25.04 19.19 -1.57
N LEU A 267 24.93 18.17 -2.43
CA LEU A 267 24.22 18.23 -3.70
C LEU A 267 22.77 18.78 -3.57
N LEU A 268 22.09 18.48 -2.46
CA LEU A 268 20.76 19.01 -2.11
C LEU A 268 20.69 20.53 -2.07
N LYS A 269 21.71 21.18 -1.49
CA LYS A 269 21.80 22.64 -1.41
C LYS A 269 22.09 23.25 -2.78
N PHE A 270 22.81 22.53 -3.63
CA PHE A 270 23.09 22.93 -5.01
C PHE A 270 21.85 22.82 -5.92
N ILE A 271 20.98 21.84 -5.66
CA ILE A 271 19.70 21.64 -6.37
C ILE A 271 18.58 22.56 -5.81
N GLY A 272 18.85 23.33 -4.76
CA GLY A 272 17.89 24.28 -4.18
C GLY A 272 16.81 23.65 -3.29
N ILE A 273 16.97 22.38 -2.93
CA ILE A 273 16.05 21.65 -2.04
C ILE A 273 16.74 21.57 -0.67
N GLY A 274 16.57 22.61 0.15
CA GLY A 274 17.16 22.69 1.49
C GLY A 274 17.67 24.09 1.81
N ALA A 275 16.74 24.99 2.11
CA ALA A 275 16.96 26.13 3.00
C ALA A 275 16.17 25.88 4.28
#